data_AF-A0AAP8GFC5-F1
#
_entry.id   AF-A0AAP8GFC5-F1
#
_cell.length_a   1.000
_cell.length_b   1.000
_cell.length_c   1.000
_cell.angle_alpha   90.00
_cell.angle_beta   90.00
_cell.angle_gamma   90.00
#
_symmetry.space_group_name_H-M   'P 1'
#
loop_
_entity.id
_entity.type
_entity.pdbx_description
1 polymer ?
#
loop_
_entity_poly.entity_id
_entity_poly.type
_entity_poly.pdbx_seq_one_letter_code
_entity_poly.pdbx_strand_id
1 'polypeptide(L)'
;MFDIYGTLTLDNDVLSVSTLKESYQIIERPYHYLTTKINEDYHNIQDEKIKSLPFISGYVGTCSFDLVRHEFPKLQSIQLEDHKQHDVRLYMVEQVYVFDHYKDELYIIATNQFSNSTKSDLENRVNKSIEDLTKIQPFMPTQDFDFKTKEIQS
;
A
#
# COMPACT_ATOMS: atom_id res chain seq x y z
N MET A 1 -6.47 -6.46 7.67
CA MET A 1 -5.91 -5.09 7.58
C MET A 1 -4.42 -5.28 7.38
N PHE A 2 -3.82 -4.69 6.33
CA PHE A 2 -2.36 -4.70 6.21
C PHE A 2 -1.77 -4.00 7.43
N ASP A 3 -0.72 -4.56 8.03
CA ASP A 3 -0.04 -3.91 9.14
C ASP A 3 0.77 -2.75 8.53
N ILE A 4 0.27 -1.54 8.70
CA ILE A 4 0.83 -0.32 8.12
C ILE A 4 1.48 0.50 9.22
N TYR A 5 2.61 1.13 8.90
CA TYR A 5 3.30 2.01 9.84
C TYR A 5 2.61 3.38 9.96
N GLY A 6 1.93 3.82 8.90
CA GLY A 6 1.36 5.15 8.84
C GLY A 6 0.71 5.46 7.51
N THR A 7 0.31 6.72 7.36
CA THR A 7 -0.37 7.28 6.19
C THR A 7 0.15 8.66 5.84
N LEU A 8 0.18 8.95 4.54
CA LEU A 8 0.31 10.28 3.96
C LEU A 8 -0.99 10.60 3.23
N THR A 9 -1.66 11.68 3.62
CA THR A 9 -2.91 12.11 2.99
C THR A 9 -2.79 13.55 2.52
N LEU A 10 -2.75 13.77 1.21
CA LEU A 10 -2.80 15.10 0.61
C LEU A 10 -4.26 15.39 0.26
N ASP A 11 -4.73 16.54 0.71
CA ASP A 11 -6.07 17.03 0.40
C ASP A 11 -6.00 18.54 0.26
N ASN A 12 -6.19 19.03 -0.96
CA ASN A 12 -6.01 20.43 -1.31
C ASN A 12 -4.65 20.93 -0.78
N ASP A 13 -4.64 22.01 0.01
CA ASP A 13 -3.42 22.65 0.48
C ASP A 13 -2.85 22.05 1.78
N VAL A 14 -3.28 20.84 2.18
CA VAL A 14 -2.82 20.21 3.42
C VAL A 14 -2.36 18.78 3.17
N LEU A 15 -1.11 18.50 3.56
CA LEU A 15 -0.61 17.15 3.71
C LEU A 15 -0.67 16.74 5.19
N SER A 16 -1.46 15.73 5.51
CA SER A 16 -1.50 15.10 6.82
C SER A 16 -0.60 13.86 6.85
N VAL A 17 0.32 13.82 7.80
CA VAL A 17 1.19 12.66 8.08
C VAL A 17 0.75 12.05 9.39
N SER A 18 0.42 10.77 9.39
CA SER A 18 0.04 10.05 10.61
C SER A 18 0.78 8.72 10.67
N THR A 19 1.61 8.53 11.69
CA THR A 19 2.38 7.31 11.94
C THR A 19 2.00 6.72 13.29
N LEU A 20 2.51 5.54 13.61
CA LEU A 20 2.36 4.96 14.95
C LEU A 20 3.01 5.82 16.08
N LYS A 21 3.94 6.72 15.75
CA LYS A 21 4.67 7.54 16.73
C LYS A 21 4.10 8.94 16.87
N GLU A 22 3.69 9.55 15.77
CA GLU A 22 3.29 10.94 15.72
C GLU A 22 2.32 11.24 14.58
N SER A 23 1.63 12.37 14.69
CA SER A 23 0.80 12.91 13.61
C SER A 23 0.99 14.42 13.52
N TYR A 24 1.17 14.92 12.30
CA TYR A 24 1.37 16.34 12.02
C TYR A 24 0.86 16.71 10.63
N GLN A 25 0.79 18.01 10.35
CA GLN A 25 0.35 18.56 9.08
C GLN A 25 1.41 19.48 8.48
N ILE A 26 1.51 19.43 7.15
CA ILE A 26 2.32 20.33 6.33
C ILE A 26 1.37 21.14 5.46
N ILE A 27 1.45 22.46 5.57
CA ILE A 27 0.61 23.40 4.82
C ILE A 27 1.45 24.21 3.83
N GLU A 28 2.75 24.37 4.10
CA GLU A 28 3.66 25.04 3.17
C GLU A 28 4.15 24.04 2.11
N ARG A 29 3.74 24.29 0.84
CA ARG A 29 4.11 23.47 -0.33
C ARG A 29 3.91 21.96 -0.08
N PRO A 30 2.68 21.53 0.29
CA PRO A 30 2.40 20.17 0.78
C PRO A 30 2.69 19.10 -0.28
N TYR A 31 2.37 19.36 -1.56
CA TYR A 31 2.65 18.44 -2.66
C TYR A 31 4.16 18.27 -2.93
N HIS A 32 4.93 19.35 -2.84
CA HIS A 32 6.39 19.27 -2.95
C HIS A 32 6.99 18.46 -1.80
N TYR A 33 6.50 18.67 -0.57
CA TYR A 33 6.92 17.86 0.57
C TYR A 33 6.61 16.38 0.35
N LEU A 34 5.39 16.04 -0.10
CA LEU A 34 4.97 14.68 -0.39
C LEU A 34 5.92 14.00 -1.40
N THR A 35 6.17 14.63 -2.54
CA THR A 35 7.03 14.07 -3.59
C THR A 35 8.49 13.95 -3.14
N THR A 36 9.01 14.94 -2.41
CA THR A 36 10.35 14.89 -1.81
C THR A 36 10.47 13.70 -0.87
N LYS A 37 9.52 13.54 0.05
CA LYS A 37 9.51 12.46 1.03
C LYS A 37 9.48 11.08 0.37
N ILE A 38 8.63 10.88 -0.63
CA ILE A 38 8.56 9.60 -1.37
C ILE A 38 9.91 9.28 -2.04
N ASN A 39 10.58 10.29 -2.60
CA ASN A 39 11.89 10.11 -3.24
C ASN A 39 13.01 9.82 -2.22
N GLU A 40 12.99 10.47 -1.06
CA GLU A 40 13.95 10.22 0.03
C GLU A 40 13.84 8.79 0.58
N ASP A 41 12.63 8.25 0.63
CA ASP A 41 12.37 6.89 1.10
C ASP A 41 12.69 5.80 0.04
N TYR A 42 13.22 6.17 -1.14
CA TYR A 42 13.57 5.22 -2.19
C TYR A 42 14.87 4.45 -1.87
N HIS A 43 14.81 3.12 -1.96
CA HIS A 43 15.97 2.25 -1.72
C HIS A 43 16.18 1.23 -2.86
N ASN A 44 17.44 1.07 -3.26
CA ASN A 44 17.84 0.05 -4.23
C ASN A 44 18.08 -1.29 -3.55
N ILE A 45 17.27 -2.29 -3.88
CA ILE A 45 17.40 -3.66 -3.37
C ILE A 45 18.51 -4.40 -4.12
N GLN A 46 19.52 -4.86 -3.38
CA GLN A 46 20.68 -5.57 -3.93
C GLN A 46 20.57 -7.10 -3.83
N ASP A 47 19.67 -7.61 -2.99
CA ASP A 47 19.51 -9.05 -2.80
C ASP A 47 18.79 -9.66 -4.01
N GLU A 48 19.51 -10.50 -4.76
CA GLU A 48 19.02 -11.11 -6.00
C GLU A 48 17.78 -11.99 -5.83
N LYS A 49 17.49 -12.52 -4.63
CA LYS A 49 16.28 -13.33 -4.41
C LYS A 49 15.02 -12.48 -4.36
N ILE A 50 15.12 -11.28 -3.79
CA ILE A 50 13.96 -10.39 -3.59
C ILE A 50 13.94 -9.24 -4.60
N LYS A 51 15.05 -8.92 -5.26
CA LYS A 51 15.15 -7.86 -6.26
C LYS A 51 14.20 -8.04 -7.45
N SER A 52 13.83 -9.28 -7.79
CA SER A 52 12.85 -9.55 -8.84
C SER A 52 11.40 -9.35 -8.41
N LEU A 53 11.14 -9.15 -7.11
CA LEU A 53 9.78 -8.97 -6.61
C LEU A 53 9.25 -7.59 -7.00
N PRO A 54 7.96 -7.48 -7.38
CA PRO A 54 7.38 -6.22 -7.83
C PRO A 54 7.23 -5.19 -6.70
N PHE A 55 7.18 -5.64 -5.45
CA PHE A 55 7.03 -4.79 -4.28
C PHE A 55 7.60 -5.49 -3.04
N ILE A 56 8.30 -4.74 -2.18
CA ILE A 56 8.89 -5.22 -0.93
C ILE A 56 8.40 -4.36 0.24
N SER A 57 8.53 -3.04 0.09
CA SER A 57 8.14 -2.03 1.06
C SER A 57 8.03 -0.69 0.37
N GLY A 58 7.30 0.24 0.98
CA GLY A 58 7.10 1.57 0.46
C GLY A 58 5.66 2.04 0.61
N TYR A 59 5.22 2.87 -0.33
CA TYR A 59 3.91 3.48 -0.32
C TYR A 59 2.94 2.74 -1.23
N VAL A 60 1.78 2.36 -0.69
CA VAL A 60 0.65 1.81 -1.47
C VAL A 60 -0.56 2.69 -1.22
N GLY A 61 -1.35 3.02 -2.24
CA GLY A 61 -2.54 3.82 -2.02
C GLY A 61 -3.20 4.32 -3.28
N THR A 62 -3.89 5.44 -3.16
CA THR A 62 -4.70 6.05 -4.22
C THR A 62 -4.25 7.46 -4.52
N CYS A 63 -4.23 7.82 -5.79
CA CYS A 63 -4.11 9.19 -6.27
C CYS A 63 -5.39 9.51 -7.05
N SER A 64 -6.09 10.58 -6.69
CA SER A 64 -7.25 11.06 -7.43
C SER A 64 -6.80 11.78 -8.71
N PHE A 65 -7.76 12.08 -9.57
CA PHE A 65 -7.49 12.89 -10.76
C PHE A 65 -7.02 14.30 -10.40
N ASP A 66 -7.51 14.86 -9.28
CA ASP A 66 -7.17 16.21 -8.82
C ASP A 66 -5.70 16.37 -8.42
N LEU A 67 -4.96 15.27 -8.20
CA LEU A 67 -3.51 15.32 -7.97
C LEU A 67 -2.76 16.14 -9.03
N VAL A 68 -3.19 16.04 -10.30
CA VAL A 68 -2.58 16.77 -11.42
C VAL A 68 -2.62 18.29 -11.23
N ARG A 69 -3.59 18.81 -10.48
CA ARG A 69 -3.76 20.24 -10.25
C ARG A 69 -2.66 20.81 -9.35
N HIS A 70 -2.01 19.97 -8.53
CA HIS A 70 -0.86 20.36 -7.72
C HIS A 70 0.41 20.60 -8.55
N GLU A 71 0.56 19.91 -9.68
CA GLU A 71 1.71 20.06 -10.58
C GLU A 71 1.51 21.23 -11.58
N PHE A 72 0.25 21.52 -11.94
CA PHE A 72 -0.07 22.54 -12.95
C PHE A 72 -0.93 23.68 -12.39
N PRO A 73 -0.32 24.81 -11.97
CA PRO A 73 -1.03 25.95 -11.36
C PRO A 73 -2.19 26.50 -12.20
N LYS A 74 -2.11 26.39 -13.53
CA LYS A 74 -3.20 26.80 -14.43
C LYS A 74 -4.50 26.05 -14.14
N LEU A 75 -4.44 24.78 -13.73
CA LEU A 75 -5.61 23.96 -13.42
C LEU A 75 -6.20 24.28 -12.03
N GLN A 76 -5.43 24.93 -11.14
CA GLN A 76 -5.93 25.38 -9.84
C GLN A 76 -6.89 26.57 -9.98
N SER A 77 -6.79 27.34 -11.08
CA SER A 77 -7.70 28.47 -11.34
C SER A 77 -9.13 28.04 -11.69
N ILE A 78 -9.35 26.76 -11.99
CA ILE A 78 -10.68 26.19 -12.22
C ILE A 78 -11.26 25.85 -10.85
N GLN A 79 -12.33 26.56 -10.46
CA GLN A 79 -13.10 26.22 -9.26
C GLN A 79 -13.83 24.90 -9.48
N LEU A 80 -13.59 23.94 -8.59
CA LEU A 80 -14.34 22.70 -8.48
C LEU A 80 -15.04 22.67 -7.13
N GLU A 81 -16.17 21.97 -7.06
CA GLU A 81 -16.81 21.68 -5.77
C GLU A 81 -15.89 20.82 -4.92
N ASP A 82 -15.99 20.98 -3.61
CA ASP A 82 -15.23 20.16 -2.66
C ASP A 82 -15.62 18.68 -2.83
N HIS A 83 -14.62 17.83 -3.03
CA HIS A 83 -14.82 16.41 -3.31
C HIS A 83 -14.67 15.58 -2.04
N LYS A 84 -15.37 14.45 -2.00
CA LYS A 84 -15.32 13.54 -0.83
C LYS A 84 -14.00 12.74 -0.72
N GLN A 85 -13.20 12.68 -1.78
CA GLN A 85 -12.01 11.84 -1.85
C GLN A 85 -10.75 12.69 -1.77
N HIS A 86 -9.76 12.27 -0.99
CA HIS A 86 -8.47 12.96 -0.91
C HIS A 86 -7.73 12.91 -2.25
N ASP A 87 -6.93 13.95 -2.54
CA ASP A 87 -6.06 14.00 -3.71
C ASP A 87 -5.08 12.84 -3.74
N VAL A 88 -4.50 12.53 -2.58
CA VAL A 88 -3.63 11.38 -2.38
C VAL A 88 -3.92 10.75 -1.03
N ARG A 89 -3.96 9.43 -0.99
CA ARG A 89 -3.89 8.66 0.26
C ARG A 89 -2.94 7.49 0.08
N LEU A 90 -1.79 7.56 0.73
CA LEU A 90 -0.76 6.51 0.73
C LEU A 90 -0.63 5.90 2.12
N TYR A 91 -0.42 4.60 2.15
CA TYR A 91 -0.12 3.79 3.32
C TYR A 91 1.36 3.43 3.30
N MET A 92 2.03 3.63 4.43
CA MET A 92 3.42 3.20 4.66
C MET A 92 3.42 1.72 5.00
N VAL A 93 3.73 0.88 4.01
CA VAL A 93 3.65 -0.58 4.13
C VAL A 93 5.03 -1.14 4.42
N GLU A 94 5.17 -1.83 5.56
CA GLU A 94 6.40 -2.54 5.91
C GLU A 94 6.26 -4.05 5.88
N GLN A 95 5.04 -4.57 5.77
CA GLN A 95 4.73 -5.99 5.86
C GLN A 95 3.83 -6.42 4.70
N VAL A 96 4.29 -7.39 3.93
CA VAL A 96 3.60 -7.84 2.71
C VAL A 96 3.67 -9.35 2.51
N TYR A 97 2.66 -9.84 1.80
CA TYR A 97 2.62 -11.15 1.18
C TYR A 97 2.74 -10.97 -0.32
N VAL A 98 3.79 -11.53 -0.92
CA VAL A 98 4.04 -11.43 -2.36
C VAL A 98 4.01 -12.83 -2.95
N PHE A 99 3.04 -13.08 -3.82
CA PHE A 99 2.92 -14.36 -4.49
C PHE A 99 3.62 -14.31 -5.85
N ASP A 100 4.68 -15.08 -6.00
CA ASP A 100 5.38 -15.29 -7.27
C ASP A 100 4.70 -16.45 -7.99
N HIS A 101 3.70 -16.12 -8.83
CA HIS A 101 2.96 -17.10 -9.63
C HIS A 101 3.84 -17.92 -10.58
N TYR A 102 5.03 -17.42 -10.94
CA TYR A 102 5.92 -18.12 -11.86
C TYR A 102 6.71 -19.23 -11.15
N LYS A 103 7.13 -18.98 -9.90
CA LYS A 103 7.84 -19.98 -9.07
C LYS A 103 6.92 -20.81 -8.19
N ASP A 104 5.65 -20.45 -8.09
CA ASP A 104 4.69 -21.02 -7.15
C ASP A 104 5.15 -20.85 -5.68
N GLU A 105 5.64 -19.64 -5.37
CA GLU A 105 6.21 -19.30 -4.05
C GLU A 105 5.45 -18.13 -3.41
N LEU A 106 5.17 -18.23 -2.11
CA LEU A 106 4.66 -17.13 -1.28
C LEU A 106 5.79 -16.54 -0.45
N TYR A 107 6.15 -15.29 -0.73
CA TYR A 107 7.11 -14.52 0.05
C TYR A 107 6.37 -13.79 1.17
N ILE A 108 6.86 -13.93 2.40
CA ILE A 108 6.39 -13.22 3.58
C ILE A 108 7.51 -12.27 4.01
N ILE A 109 7.26 -10.97 3.90
CA ILE A 109 8.32 -9.96 4.04
C ILE A 109 7.91 -8.97 5.12
N ALA A 110 8.84 -8.68 6.03
CA ALA A 110 8.77 -7.59 6.99
C ALA A 110 10.02 -6.71 6.88
N THR A 111 9.84 -5.40 6.89
CA THR A 111 10.91 -4.40 6.77
C THR A 111 10.83 -3.36 7.89
N ASN A 112 11.86 -2.52 7.97
CA ASN A 112 11.96 -1.42 8.94
C ASN A 112 12.16 -0.06 8.27
N GLN A 113 11.72 0.10 7.01
CA GLN A 113 11.92 1.29 6.19
C GLN A 113 11.43 2.58 6.88
N PHE A 114 10.37 2.49 7.69
CA PHE A 114 9.75 3.63 8.37
C PHE A 114 9.82 3.52 9.89
N SER A 115 9.68 2.31 10.45
CA SER A 115 9.52 2.11 11.89
C SER A 115 10.83 2.16 12.69
N ASN A 116 11.96 1.94 12.03
CA ASN A 116 13.25 1.61 12.67
C ASN A 116 13.16 0.38 13.58
N SER A 117 12.27 -0.58 13.27
CA SER A 117 12.15 -1.84 14.00
C SER A 117 13.45 -2.64 14.02
N THR A 118 13.68 -3.33 15.14
CA THR A 118 14.86 -4.19 15.31
C THR A 118 14.71 -5.50 14.55
N LYS A 119 15.82 -6.20 14.32
CA LYS A 119 15.80 -7.53 13.69
C LYS A 119 14.86 -8.51 14.41
N SER A 120 14.86 -8.50 15.75
CA SER A 120 13.98 -9.34 16.57
C SER A 120 12.50 -9.02 16.31
N ASP A 121 12.15 -7.73 16.19
CA ASP A 121 10.78 -7.33 15.87
C ASP A 121 10.35 -7.82 14.48
N LEU A 122 11.25 -7.76 13.49
CA LEU A 122 10.99 -8.24 12.13
C LEU A 122 10.79 -9.75 12.09
N GLU A 123 11.64 -10.52 12.78
CA GLU A 123 11.49 -11.98 12.90
C GLU A 123 10.15 -12.34 13.55
N ASN A 124 9.75 -11.64 14.61
CA ASN A 124 8.45 -11.84 15.25
C ASN A 124 7.27 -11.54 14.31
N ARG A 125 7.34 -10.46 13.51
CA ARG A 125 6.32 -10.14 12.50
C ARG A 125 6.18 -11.23 11.44
N VAL A 126 7.30 -11.76 10.94
CA VAL A 126 7.29 -12.86 9.97
C VAL A 126 6.72 -14.14 10.58
N ASN A 127 7.15 -14.52 11.78
CA ASN A 127 6.66 -15.73 12.45
C ASN A 127 5.15 -15.65 12.72
N LYS A 128 4.66 -14.48 13.17
CA LYS A 128 3.23 -14.23 13.36
C LYS A 128 2.46 -14.33 12.05
N SER A 129 3.00 -13.78 10.96
CA SER A 129 2.40 -13.86 9.62
C SER A 129 2.25 -15.32 9.15
N ILE A 130 3.29 -16.13 9.36
CA ILE A 130 3.25 -17.57 9.07
C ILE A 130 2.15 -18.24 9.88
N GLU A 131 2.10 -17.99 11.19
CA GLU A 131 1.08 -18.55 12.07
C GLU A 131 -0.34 -18.18 11.63
N ASP A 132 -0.56 -16.90 11.27
CA ASP A 132 -1.85 -16.40 10.81
C ASP A 132 -2.26 -17.05 9.47
N LEU A 133 -1.33 -17.23 8.53
CA LEU A 133 -1.59 -17.92 7.26
C LEU A 133 -2.02 -19.38 7.47
N THR A 134 -1.43 -20.10 8.43
CA THR A 134 -1.79 -21.51 8.69
C THR A 134 -3.22 -21.68 9.22
N LYS A 135 -3.82 -20.61 9.75
CA LYS A 135 -5.18 -20.61 10.29
C LYS A 135 -6.24 -20.31 9.23
N ILE A 136 -5.84 -19.88 8.03
CA ILE A 136 -6.78 -19.56 6.94
C ILE A 136 -7.44 -20.86 6.49
N GLN A 137 -8.77 -20.92 6.66
CA GLN A 137 -9.56 -22.02 6.12
C GLN A 137 -9.82 -21.76 4.63
N PRO A 138 -9.49 -22.71 3.73
CA PRO A 138 -9.85 -22.56 2.32
C PRO A 138 -11.37 -22.44 2.21
N PHE A 139 -11.84 -21.42 1.50
CA PHE A 139 -13.25 -21.37 1.14
C PHE A 139 -13.56 -22.53 0.20
N MET A 140 -14.26 -23.53 0.70
CA MET A 140 -14.84 -24.59 -0.11
C MET A 140 -16.30 -24.20 -0.40
N PRO A 141 -16.64 -23.75 -1.63
CA PRO A 141 -18.04 -23.57 -1.98
C PRO A 141 -18.73 -24.92 -1.87
N THR A 142 -19.72 -25.04 -0.98
CA THR A 142 -20.57 -26.23 -0.80
C THR A 142 -21.63 -26.38 -1.89
N GLN A 143 -21.51 -25.63 -2.99
CA GLN A 143 -22.51 -25.66 -4.03
C GLN A 143 -22.30 -26.89 -4.90
N ASP A 144 -23.13 -27.91 -4.69
CA ASP A 144 -23.36 -28.97 -5.67
C ASP A 144 -23.76 -28.28 -6.98
N PHE A 145 -22.87 -28.34 -7.98
CA PHE A 145 -23.20 -27.87 -9.32
C PHE A 145 -24.29 -28.78 -9.89
N ASP A 146 -25.55 -28.33 -9.84
CA ASP A 146 -26.66 -29.02 -10.49
C ASP A 146 -26.56 -28.81 -12.01
N PHE A 147 -26.02 -29.80 -12.70
CA PHE A 147 -25.90 -29.81 -14.16
C PHE A 147 -27.24 -29.93 -14.89
N LYS A 148 -28.38 -30.08 -14.18
CA LYS A 148 -29.69 -30.34 -14.81
C LYS A 148 -30.29 -29.17 -15.58
N THR A 149 -29.79 -27.95 -15.42
CA THR A 149 -30.39 -26.74 -16.05
C THR A 149 -29.60 -26.16 -17.22
N LYS A 150 -28.52 -26.82 -17.67
CA LYS A 150 -27.79 -26.37 -18.86
C LYS A 150 -28.28 -27.10 -20.11
N GLU A 151 -29.31 -26.54 -20.75
CA GLU A 151 -29.56 -26.84 -22.16
C GLU A 151 -28.46 -26.17 -22.99
N ILE A 152 -27.75 -26.97 -23.78
CA ILE A 152 -26.82 -26.47 -24.79
C ILE A 152 -27.68 -25.93 -25.92
N GLN A 153 -27.72 -24.61 -26.09
CA GLN A 153 -28.30 -24.02 -27.31
C GLN A 153 -27.41 -24.40 -28.49
N SER A 154 -27.95 -25.24 -29.37
CA SER A 154 -27.40 -25.63 -30.68
C SER A 154 -27.69 -24.59 -31.75
#